data_AF-A0A3A6P2B1-F1
#
_entry.id   AF-A0A3A6P2B1-F1
#
_cell.length_a   1.000
_cell.length_b   1.000
_cell.length_c   1.000
_cell.angle_alpha   90.00
_cell.angle_beta   90.00
_cell.angle_gamma   90.00
#
_symmetry.space_group_name_H-M   'P 1'
#
loop_
_entity.id
_entity.type
_entity.pdbx_description
1 polymer ?
#
loop_
_entity_poly.entity_id
_entity_poly.type
_entity_poly.pdbx_seq_one_letter_code
_entity_poly.pdbx_strand_id
1 'polypeptide(L)' 'PELAKQLTAYCHQHGLMILDCGTLGNNLRTLMPLVITDEQLQRGLDILDQGLQEACRG' A
#
# COMPACT_ATOMS: atom_id res chain seq x y z
N PRO A 1 0.54 -8.10 11.97
CA PRO A 1 0.20 -8.82 10.72
C PRO A 1 -1.13 -8.38 10.12
N GLU A 2 -2.21 -8.35 10.91
CA GLU A 2 -3.56 -8.04 10.38
C GLU A 2 -3.67 -6.64 9.76
N LEU A 3 -3.08 -5.62 10.38
CA LEU A 3 -3.05 -4.26 9.82
C LEU A 3 -2.38 -4.20 8.43
N ALA A 4 -1.26 -4.91 8.26
CA ALA A 4 -0.54 -4.95 6.98
C ALA A 4 -1.38 -5.63 5.89
N LYS A 5 -2.05 -6.75 6.22
CA LYS A 5 -2.96 -7.43 5.28
C LYS A 5 -4.18 -6.57 4.93
N GLN A 6 -4.77 -5.90 5.92
CA GLN A 6 -5.90 -5.00 5.71
C GLN A 6 -5.52 -3.85 4.78
N LEU A 7 -4.35 -3.24 5.01
CA LEU A 7 -3.84 -2.18 4.15
C LEU A 7 -3.54 -2.68 2.73
N THR A 8 -2.92 -3.85 2.58
CA THR A 8 -2.70 -4.47 1.26
C THR A 8 -4.02 -4.72 0.53
N ALA A 9 -5.03 -5.26 1.22
CA ALA A 9 -6.35 -5.50 0.64
C ALA A 9 -7.04 -4.19 0.23
N TYR A 10 -6.98 -3.15 1.06
CA TYR A 10 -7.50 -1.82 0.73
C TYR A 10 -6.83 -1.28 -0.53
N CYS A 11 -5.50 -1.30 -0.60
CA CYS A 11 -4.76 -0.80 -1.75
C CYS A 11 -5.16 -1.54 -3.03
N HIS A 12 -5.26 -2.88 -2.97
CA HIS A 12 -5.66 -3.70 -4.11
C HIS A 12 -7.07 -3.36 -4.60
N GLN A 13 -8.03 -3.13 -3.70
CA GLN A 13 -9.39 -2.71 -4.05
C GLN A 13 -9.43 -1.32 -4.72
N HIS A 14 -8.47 -0.45 -4.41
CA HIS A 14 -8.36 0.89 -4.99
C HIS A 14 -7.41 0.96 -6.20
N GLY A 15 -6.99 -0.19 -6.73
CA GLY A 15 -6.19 -0.29 -7.94
C GLY A 15 -4.68 -0.08 -7.75
N LEU A 16 -4.20 -0.14 -6.50
CA LEU A 16 -2.78 -0.07 -6.16
C LEU A 16 -2.27 -1.44 -5.71
N MET A 17 -1.31 -2.01 -6.45
CA MET A 17 -0.63 -3.24 -6.04
C MET A 17 0.55 -2.94 -5.12
N ILE A 18 0.47 -3.43 -3.89
CA ILE A 18 1.59 -3.46 -2.91
C ILE A 18 1.80 -4.86 -2.38
N LEU A 19 2.95 -5.09 -1.74
CA LEU A 19 3.34 -6.38 -1.19
C LEU A 19 3.51 -6.27 0.33
N ASP A 20 2.83 -7.13 1.08
CA ASP A 20 3.23 -7.47 2.44
C ASP A 20 4.40 -8.46 2.42
N CYS A 21 5.29 -8.33 3.42
CA CYS A 21 6.52 -9.11 3.51
C CYS A 21 7.08 -9.15 4.95
N GLY A 22 8.25 -9.79 5.09
CA GLY A 22 8.95 -9.99 6.36
C GLY A 22 8.47 -11.26 7.09
N THR A 23 9.32 -11.79 7.97
CA THR A 23 9.07 -13.05 8.71
C THR A 23 7.75 -13.05 9.48
N LEU A 24 7.33 -11.87 9.96
CA LEU A 24 6.11 -11.69 10.75
C LEU A 24 4.93 -11.16 9.91
N GLY A 25 5.09 -10.98 8.59
CA GLY A 25 4.05 -10.48 7.69
C GLY A 25 3.51 -9.10 8.09
N ASN A 26 4.39 -8.22 8.57
CA ASN A 26 4.04 -6.91 9.12
C ASN A 26 4.77 -5.74 8.43
N ASN A 27 5.54 -6.02 7.38
CA ASN A 27 6.22 -5.00 6.60
C ASN A 27 5.53 -4.83 5.25
N LEU A 28 5.42 -3.60 4.78
CA LEU A 28 4.94 -3.28 3.44
C LEU A 28 6.09 -2.78 2.59
N ARG A 29 6.15 -3.21 1.34
CA ARG A 29 7.11 -2.70 0.34
C ARG A 29 6.42 -2.38 -0.97
N THR A 30 6.88 -1.31 -1.60
CA THR A 30 6.50 -0.94 -2.95
C THR A 30 7.61 -1.37 -3.92
N LEU A 31 7.22 -1.91 -5.07
CA LEU A 31 8.12 -2.24 -6.17
C LEU A 31 7.67 -1.47 -7.41
N MET A 32 7.77 -0.15 -7.36
CA MET A 32 7.42 0.70 -8.49
C MET A 32 8.46 0.59 -9.62
N PRO A 33 8.04 0.68 -10.89
CA PRO A 33 8.97 0.68 -12.02
C PRO A 33 9.77 1.98 -12.03
N LEU A 34 11.04 1.91 -12.47
CA LEU A 34 11.91 3.10 -12.57
C LEU A 34 11.44 4.14 -13.59
N VAL A 35 10.53 3.73 -14.49
CA VAL A 35 9.92 4.58 -15.53
C VAL A 35 8.55 5.12 -15.13
N ILE A 36 8.15 4.96 -13.86
CA ILE A 36 6.89 5.51 -13.35
C ILE A 36 6.86 7.03 -13.53
N THR A 37 5.72 7.58 -13.94
CA THR A 37 5.54 9.03 -14.02
C THR A 37 5.24 9.60 -12.63
N ASP A 38 5.56 10.88 -12.42
CA ASP A 38 5.28 11.57 -11.15
C ASP A 38 3.78 11.53 -10.80
N GLU A 39 2.90 11.67 -11.80
CA GLU A 39 1.45 11.59 -11.61
C GLU A 39 0.99 10.21 -11.11
N GLN A 40 1.51 9.13 -11.72
CA GLN A 40 1.21 7.77 -11.29
C GLN A 40 1.76 7.47 -9.90
N LEU A 41 2.97 7.95 -9.60
CA LEU A 41 3.57 7.80 -8.28
C LEU A 41 2.73 8.51 -7.22
N GLN A 42 2.35 9.76 -7.48
CA GLN A 42 1.54 10.56 -6.55
C GLN A 42 0.20 9.86 -6.28
N ARG A 43 -0.50 9.43 -7.34
CA ARG A 43 -1.76 8.68 -7.20
C ARG A 43 -1.59 7.42 -6.34
N GLY A 44 -0.50 6.68 -6.52
CA GLY A 44 -0.22 5.49 -5.72
C GLY A 44 0.04 5.83 -4.25
N LEU A 45 0.79 6.90 -3.97
CA LEU A 45 1.05 7.35 -2.61
C LEU A 45 -0.21 7.89 -1.93
N ASP A 46 -1.09 8.58 -2.65
CA ASP A 46 -2.37 9.08 -2.13
C ASP A 46 -3.29 7.94 -1.70
N ILE A 47 -3.38 6.87 -2.50
CA ILE A 47 -4.15 5.66 -2.15
C ILE A 47 -3.54 4.99 -0.90
N LEU A 48 -2.21 4.92 -0.81
CA LEU A 48 -1.53 4.32 0.33
C LEU A 48 -1.77 5.11 1.62
N ASP A 49 -1.72 6.45 1.57
CA ASP A 49 -1.99 7.32 2.72
C ASP A 49 -3.44 7.18 3.20
N GLN A 50 -4.42 7.20 2.29
CA GLN A 50 -5.82 6.98 2.61
C GLN A 50 -6.05 5.61 3.27
N GLY A 51 -5.44 4.56 2.71
CA GLY A 51 -5.51 3.22 3.29
C GLY A 51 -4.90 3.14 4.68
N LEU A 52 -3.78 3.83 4.91
CA LEU A 52 -3.11 3.85 6.21
C LEU A 52 -3.98 4.57 7.26
N GLN A 53 -4.59 5.69 6.89
CA GLN A 53 -5.53 6.41 7.76
C GLN A 53 -6.74 5.54 8.12
N GLU A 54 -7.32 4.85 7.14
CA GLU A 54 -8.46 3.96 7.36
C GLU A 54 -8.09 2.77 8.25
N ALA A 55 -6.96 2.12 8.00
CA ALA A 55 -6.49 1.00 8.81
C ALA A 55 -6.17 1.42 10.26
N CYS A 56 -5.67 2.64 10.48
CA CYS A 56 -5.31 3.14 11.82
C CYS A 56 -6.47 3.80 12.58
N ARG A 57 -7.67 3.93 11.99
CA ARG A 57 -8.85 4.49 12.66
C ARG A 57 -9.53 3.53 13.65
N GLY A 58 -9.04 2.29 13.75
CA GLY A 58 -9.49 1.27 14.70
C GLY A 58 -8.86 1.38 16.09
#